data_AF-A0A2K3LBP0-F1
#
_entry.id   AF-A0A2K3LBP0-F1
#
_cell.length_a   1.000
_cell.length_b   1.000
_cell.length_c   1.000
_cell.angle_alpha   90.00
_cell.angle_beta   90.00
_cell.angle_gamma   90.00
#
_symmetry.space_group_name_H-M   'P 1'
#
loop_
_entity.id
_entity.type
_entity.pdbx_description
1 polymer ?
#
loop_
_entity_poly.entity_id
_entity_poly.type
_entity_poly.pdbx_seq_one_letter_code
_entity_poly.pdbx_strand_id
1 'polypeptide(L)'
;MHNHHQGGGGGSPSSSSNEAEAIKAKIIAHPQYSSLLQAYMDCQKVGAPPDVVARMVAARQEFEARQRSSVKSRENSKDPELDQFMEAYYDMLVKYREELTRPIQEAMDFMKRIETQLNTLCNGNGPLRIFPAGM
;
A
#
# COMPACT_ATOMS: atom_id res chain seq x y z
N MET A 1 61.37 28.47 0.96
CA MET A 1 60.12 28.92 1.58
C MET A 1 59.07 27.85 1.29
N HIS A 2 58.68 27.11 2.33
CA HIS A 2 57.58 26.15 2.29
C HIS A 2 56.26 26.91 2.16
N ASN A 3 55.30 26.38 1.40
CA ASN A 3 53.90 26.67 1.68
C ASN A 3 53.02 25.44 1.39
N HIS A 4 52.65 24.78 2.48
CA HIS A 4 51.50 23.91 2.60
C HIS A 4 50.22 24.74 2.41
N HIS A 5 49.26 24.23 1.64
CA HIS A 5 47.86 24.44 1.98
C HIS A 5 47.04 23.18 1.73
N GLN A 6 46.24 22.91 2.73
CA GLN A 6 45.49 21.72 3.07
C GLN A 6 44.00 22.02 2.85
N GLY A 7 43.20 20.98 2.66
CA GLY A 7 41.75 21.00 2.85
C GLY A 7 40.96 20.88 1.55
N GLY A 8 39.95 20.04 1.44
CA GLY A 8 39.26 19.26 2.46
C GLY A 8 38.17 18.42 1.79
N GLY A 9 37.68 17.43 2.53
CA GLY A 9 36.87 16.33 2.03
C GLY A 9 35.58 16.75 1.33
N GLY A 10 35.40 16.23 0.12
CA GLY A 10 34.08 16.07 -0.49
C GLY A 10 33.41 14.83 0.10
N GLY A 11 32.65 15.01 1.18
CA GLY A 11 31.72 13.99 1.67
C GLY A 11 30.77 13.60 0.55
N SER A 12 30.87 12.37 0.06
CA SER A 12 30.02 11.85 -0.99
C SER A 12 28.65 11.46 -0.41
N PRO A 13 27.52 12.00 -0.90
CA PRO A 13 26.19 11.54 -0.51
C PRO A 13 25.81 10.20 -1.18
N SER A 14 26.72 9.60 -1.95
CA SER A 14 26.43 8.49 -2.87
C SER A 14 26.41 7.10 -2.24
N SER A 15 26.87 6.92 -0.99
CA SER A 15 26.92 5.59 -0.37
C SER A 15 25.55 5.13 0.15
N SER A 16 24.73 6.03 0.69
CA SER A 16 23.43 5.68 1.31
C SER A 16 22.32 5.37 0.30
N SER A 17 22.33 6.01 -0.87
CA SER A 17 21.35 5.73 -1.94
C SER A 17 21.51 4.31 -2.50
N ASN A 18 22.76 3.87 -2.69
CA ASN A 18 23.06 2.54 -3.23
C ASN A 18 22.66 1.43 -2.25
N GLU A 19 22.81 1.66 -0.95
CA GLU A 19 22.38 0.72 0.09
C GLU A 19 20.86 0.59 0.13
N ALA A 20 20.13 1.72 0.06
CA ALA A 20 18.67 1.71 0.01
C ALA A 20 18.14 0.98 -1.23
N GLU A 21 18.79 1.14 -2.38
CA GLU A 21 18.44 0.40 -3.61
C GLU A 21 18.70 -1.10 -3.49
N ALA A 22 19.82 -1.50 -2.87
CA ALA A 22 20.13 -2.89 -2.62
C ALA A 22 19.09 -3.55 -1.69
N ILE A 23 18.67 -2.85 -0.63
CA ILE A 23 17.61 -3.32 0.29
C ILE A 23 16.27 -3.45 -0.45
N LYS A 24 15.88 -2.44 -1.24
CA LYS A 24 14.66 -2.52 -2.07
C LYS A 24 14.69 -3.70 -3.04
N ALA A 25 15.83 -3.95 -3.68
CA ALA A 25 16.00 -5.09 -4.58
C ALA A 25 15.81 -6.43 -3.86
N LYS A 26 16.37 -6.57 -2.65
CA LYS A 26 16.15 -7.75 -1.80
C LYS A 26 14.67 -7.94 -1.43
N ILE A 27 13.99 -6.86 -1.01
CA ILE A 27 12.56 -6.88 -0.69
C ILE A 27 11.73 -7.32 -1.91
N ILE A 28 11.98 -6.73 -3.08
CA ILE A 28 11.24 -7.03 -4.33
C ILE A 28 11.49 -8.48 -4.79
N ALA A 29 12.71 -8.99 -4.63
CA ALA A 29 13.05 -10.36 -5.00
C ALA A 29 12.49 -11.42 -4.03
N HIS A 30 12.03 -11.01 -2.85
CA HIS A 30 11.60 -11.91 -1.79
C HIS A 30 10.32 -12.70 -2.16
N PRO A 31 10.22 -14.00 -1.82
CA PRO A 31 9.04 -14.82 -2.12
C PRO A 31 7.72 -14.28 -1.55
N GLN A 32 7.76 -13.61 -0.38
CA GLN A 32 6.58 -13.05 0.27
C GLN A 32 6.17 -11.66 -0.26
N TYR A 33 6.96 -11.02 -1.13
CA TYR A 33 6.69 -9.66 -1.61
C TYR A 33 5.31 -9.51 -2.26
N SER A 34 4.86 -10.52 -3.01
CA SER A 34 3.53 -10.50 -3.65
C SER A 34 2.38 -10.46 -2.65
N SER A 35 2.53 -11.12 -1.50
CA SER A 35 1.55 -11.13 -0.42
C SER A 35 1.56 -9.82 0.35
N LEU A 36 2.75 -9.28 0.62
CA LEU A 36 2.93 -7.97 1.23
C LEU A 36 2.30 -6.85 0.38
N LEU A 37 2.59 -6.84 -0.93
CA LEU A 37 2.02 -5.88 -1.86
C LEU A 37 0.49 -6.00 -1.91
N GLN A 38 -0.06 -7.21 -1.83
CA GLN A 38 -1.50 -7.42 -1.75
C GLN A 38 -2.10 -6.79 -0.49
N ALA A 39 -1.53 -7.06 0.69
CA ALA A 39 -1.99 -6.48 1.95
C ALA A 39 -1.95 -4.94 1.93
N TYR A 40 -0.87 -4.37 1.38
CA TYR A 40 -0.76 -2.93 1.18
C TYR A 40 -1.85 -2.39 0.26
N MET A 41 -2.09 -3.04 -0.88
CA MET A 41 -3.13 -2.63 -1.81
C MET A 41 -4.52 -2.74 -1.19
N ASP A 42 -4.77 -3.75 -0.36
CA ASP A 42 -6.05 -3.88 0.33
C ASP A 42 -6.28 -2.77 1.36
N CYS A 43 -5.23 -2.20 1.96
CA CYS A 43 -5.34 -0.97 2.73
C CYS A 43 -5.77 0.20 1.84
N GLN A 44 -5.15 0.37 0.68
CA GLN A 44 -5.44 1.47 -0.25
C GLN A 44 -6.85 1.40 -0.87
N LYS A 45 -7.43 0.19 -0.97
CA LYS A 45 -8.79 -0.01 -1.47
C LYS A 45 -9.86 0.44 -0.47
N VAL A 46 -9.53 0.57 0.81
CA VAL A 46 -10.49 0.96 1.84
C VAL A 46 -11.00 2.37 1.55
N GLY A 47 -12.29 2.50 1.22
CA GLY A 47 -12.92 3.77 0.85
C GLY A 47 -12.59 4.28 -0.56
N ALA A 48 -11.83 3.53 -1.37
CA ALA A 48 -11.48 3.94 -2.72
C ALA A 48 -12.67 3.77 -3.69
N PRO A 49 -12.84 4.68 -4.65
CA PRO A 49 -13.83 4.51 -5.73
C PRO A 49 -13.57 3.25 -6.59
N PRO A 50 -14.62 2.64 -7.18
CA PRO A 50 -14.47 1.40 -7.95
C PRO A 50 -13.49 1.48 -9.13
N ASP A 51 -13.42 2.63 -9.81
CA ASP A 51 -12.48 2.85 -10.91
C ASP A 51 -11.03 2.86 -10.43
N VAL A 52 -10.78 3.43 -9.24
CA VAL A 52 -9.45 3.43 -8.61
C VAL A 52 -9.05 2.00 -8.24
N VAL A 53 -9.95 1.24 -7.63
CA VAL A 53 -9.73 -0.17 -7.28
C VAL A 53 -9.44 -1.00 -8.53
N ALA A 54 -10.18 -0.81 -9.62
CA ALA A 54 -9.96 -1.51 -10.88
C ALA A 54 -8.57 -1.23 -11.48
N ARG A 55 -8.14 0.04 -11.50
CA ARG A 55 -6.78 0.40 -11.96
C ARG A 55 -5.69 -0.23 -11.10
N MET A 56 -5.90 -0.25 -9.78
CA MET A 56 -4.96 -0.89 -8.86
C MET A 56 -4.83 -2.39 -9.16
N VAL A 57 -5.96 -3.10 -9.32
CA VAL A 57 -5.96 -4.53 -9.68
C VAL A 57 -5.24 -4.78 -10.99
N ALA A 58 -5.48 -3.97 -12.02
CA ALA A 58 -4.80 -4.07 -13.31
C ALA A 58 -3.28 -3.88 -13.20
N ALA A 59 -2.84 -2.85 -12.46
CA ALA A 59 -1.41 -2.59 -12.23
C ALA A 59 -0.70 -3.77 -11.52
N ARG A 60 -1.39 -4.41 -10.55
CA ARG A 60 -0.87 -5.61 -9.88
C ARG A 60 -0.75 -6.80 -10.83
N GLN A 61 -1.75 -7.03 -11.66
CA GLN A 61 -1.72 -8.11 -12.65
C GLN A 61 -0.57 -7.92 -13.64
N GLU A 62 -0.34 -6.69 -14.10
CA GLU A 62 0.81 -6.36 -14.96
C GLU A 62 2.14 -6.62 -14.24
N PHE A 63 2.27 -6.19 -12.98
CA PHE A 63 3.47 -6.45 -12.18
C PHE A 63 3.74 -7.95 -12.04
N GLU A 64 2.74 -8.76 -11.69
CA GLU A 64 2.91 -10.21 -11.58
C GLU A 64 3.25 -10.87 -12.92
N ALA A 65 2.68 -10.40 -14.03
CA ALA A 65 3.02 -10.89 -15.37
C ALA A 65 4.49 -10.64 -15.70
N ARG A 66 4.98 -9.42 -15.41
CA ARG A 66 6.40 -9.07 -15.57
C ARG A 66 7.30 -9.94 -14.68
N GLN A 67 6.92 -10.16 -13.41
CA GLN A 67 7.65 -11.03 -12.49
C GLN A 67 7.72 -12.49 -12.97
N ARG A 68 6.60 -13.05 -13.48
CA ARG A 68 6.55 -14.41 -14.05
C ARG A 68 7.39 -14.55 -15.32
N SER A 69 7.60 -13.48 -16.08
CA SER A 69 8.50 -13.52 -17.25
C SER A 69 9.99 -13.44 -16.89
N SER A 70 10.31 -12.97 -15.68
CA SER A 70 11.67 -12.66 -15.22
C SER A 70 12.26 -13.76 -14.30
N VAL A 71 11.86 -15.03 -14.46
CA VAL A 71 12.37 -16.16 -13.66
C VAL A 71 13.84 -16.42 -13.95
N LYS A 72 14.72 -15.54 -13.44
CA LYS A 72 16.13 -15.84 -13.19
C LYS A 72 16.19 -16.49 -11.81
N SER A 73 16.94 -17.58 -11.74
CA SER A 73 17.16 -18.42 -10.56
C SER A 73 17.08 -17.62 -9.26
N ARG A 74 16.01 -17.84 -8.49
CA ARG A 74 15.88 -17.29 -7.14
C ARG A 74 16.87 -18.03 -6.28
N GLU A 75 18.08 -17.50 -6.19
CA GLU A 75 19.01 -17.93 -5.16
C GLU A 75 18.43 -17.48 -3.82
N ASN A 76 17.78 -18.42 -3.13
CA ASN A 76 17.24 -18.22 -1.79
C ASN A 76 18.41 -18.02 -0.81
N SER A 77 19.01 -16.83 -0.80
CA SER A 77 19.80 -16.39 0.34
C SER A 77 18.84 -16.25 1.52
N LYS A 78 18.94 -17.15 2.51
CA LYS A 78 18.17 -17.06 3.75
C LYS A 78 18.66 -15.84 4.53
N ASP A 79 17.84 -14.80 4.56
CA ASP A 79 18.09 -13.57 5.30
C ASP A 79 17.00 -13.48 6.40
N PRO A 80 17.25 -14.04 7.60
CA PRO A 80 16.21 -14.18 8.63
C PRO A 80 15.69 -12.84 9.15
N GLU A 81 16.50 -11.79 9.07
CA GLU A 81 16.07 -10.43 9.41
C GLU A 81 15.07 -9.90 8.38
N LEU A 82 15.33 -10.14 7.09
CA LEU A 82 14.39 -9.82 6.03
C LEU A 82 13.11 -10.65 6.13
N ASP A 83 13.21 -11.94 6.43
CA ASP A 83 12.05 -12.82 6.65
C ASP A 83 11.15 -12.25 7.78
N GLN A 84 11.75 -11.91 8.92
CA GLN A 84 11.04 -11.32 10.06
C GLN A 84 10.41 -9.97 9.71
N PHE A 85 11.13 -9.11 8.97
CA PHE A 85 10.59 -7.84 8.51
C PHE A 85 9.36 -8.03 7.62
N MET A 86 9.44 -8.95 6.66
CA MET A 86 8.34 -9.21 5.72
C MET A 86 7.08 -9.70 6.43
N GLU A 87 7.23 -10.57 7.42
CA GLU A 87 6.11 -11.06 8.25
C GLU A 87 5.54 -9.96 9.15
N ALA A 88 6.39 -9.26 9.91
CA ALA A 88 5.95 -8.22 10.83
C ALA A 88 5.25 -7.07 10.10
N TYR A 89 5.77 -6.66 8.94
CA TYR A 89 5.16 -5.60 8.14
C TYR A 89 3.85 -6.06 7.49
N TYR A 90 3.75 -7.33 7.06
CA TYR A 90 2.50 -7.90 6.59
C TYR A 90 1.41 -7.85 7.67
N ASP A 91 1.71 -8.33 8.88
CA ASP A 91 0.78 -8.32 10.01
C ASP A 91 0.35 -6.91 10.40
N MET A 92 1.28 -5.95 10.34
CA MET A 92 0.98 -4.54 10.55
C MET A 92 -0.03 -4.01 9.52
N LEU A 93 0.15 -4.33 8.23
CA LEU A 93 -0.78 -3.91 7.17
C LEU A 93 -2.18 -4.53 7.34
N VAL A 94 -2.27 -5.79 7.76
CA VAL A 94 -3.56 -6.44 8.02
C VAL A 94 -4.31 -5.72 9.14
N LYS A 95 -3.66 -5.44 10.27
CA LYS A 95 -4.25 -4.69 11.38
C LYS A 95 -4.63 -3.26 10.96
N TYR A 96 -3.74 -2.61 10.22
CA TYR A 96 -3.99 -1.26 9.72
C TYR A 96 -5.23 -1.19 8.81
N ARG A 97 -5.43 -2.19 7.94
CA ARG A 97 -6.65 -2.28 7.13
C ARG A 97 -7.92 -2.36 7.98
N GLU A 98 -7.90 -3.15 9.05
CA GLU A 98 -9.04 -3.27 9.97
C GLU A 98 -9.36 -1.93 10.64
N GLU A 99 -8.33 -1.24 11.13
CA GLU A 99 -8.43 0.10 11.72
C GLU A 99 -8.93 1.15 10.72
N LEU A 100 -8.52 1.07 9.45
CA LEU A 100 -9.02 1.95 8.38
C LEU A 100 -10.48 1.65 8.01
N THR A 101 -10.88 0.37 8.00
CA THR A 101 -12.21 -0.05 7.57
C THR A 101 -13.28 0.42 8.54
N ARG A 102 -12.98 0.37 9.84
CA ARG A 102 -13.90 0.74 10.92
C ARG A 102 -14.52 2.14 10.80
N PRO A 103 -13.76 3.26 10.72
CA PRO A 103 -14.35 4.61 10.64
C PRO A 103 -15.18 4.82 9.38
N ILE A 104 -14.80 4.19 8.26
CA ILE A 104 -15.58 4.28 7.01
C ILE A 104 -16.91 3.54 7.17
N GLN A 105 -16.90 2.34 7.76
CA GLN A 105 -18.13 1.61 8.04
C GLN A 105 -19.05 2.38 9.00
N GLU A 106 -18.48 2.92 10.08
CA GLU A 106 -19.22 3.73 11.06
C GLU A 106 -19.85 4.97 10.40
N ALA A 107 -19.12 5.65 9.50
CA ALA A 107 -19.63 6.80 8.75
C ALA A 107 -20.74 6.41 7.76
N MET A 108 -20.58 5.29 7.03
CA MET A 108 -21.62 4.77 6.13
C MET A 108 -22.90 4.43 6.89
N ASP A 109 -22.78 3.79 8.04
CA ASP A 109 -23.93 3.43 8.86
C ASP A 109 -24.62 4.67 9.44
N PHE A 110 -23.84 5.67 9.87
CA PHE A 110 -24.37 6.97 10.28
C PHE A 110 -25.16 7.64 9.14
N MET A 111 -24.58 7.73 7.94
CA MET A 111 -25.24 8.35 6.79
C MET A 111 -26.53 7.62 6.38
N LYS A 112 -26.55 6.28 6.40
CA LYS A 112 -27.78 5.50 6.15
C LYS A 112 -28.89 5.79 7.16
N ARG A 113 -28.54 5.99 8.44
CA ARG A 113 -29.50 6.38 9.48
C ARG A 113 -30.08 7.77 9.20
N ILE A 114 -29.25 8.74 8.83
CA ILE A 114 -29.70 10.08 8.45
C ILE A 114 -30.60 10.03 7.21
N GLU A 115 -30.21 9.28 6.17
CA GLU A 115 -31.02 9.08 4.96
C GLU A 115 -32.41 8.52 5.30
N THR A 116 -32.48 7.55 6.21
CA THR A 116 -33.76 6.97 6.67
C THR A 116 -34.64 8.00 7.40
N GLN A 117 -34.05 8.84 8.26
CA GLN A 117 -34.77 9.89 8.97
C GLN A 117 -35.29 10.95 8.00
N LEU A 118 -34.47 11.38 7.04
CA LEU A 118 -34.86 12.34 6.01
C LEU A 118 -36.00 11.80 5.14
N ASN A 119 -35.91 10.55 4.70
CA ASN A 119 -36.96 9.92 3.91
C ASN A 119 -38.30 9.89 4.63
N THR A 120 -38.30 9.63 5.94
CA THR A 120 -39.52 9.66 6.78
C THR A 120 -40.14 11.05 6.86
N LEU A 121 -39.33 12.11 6.94
CA LEU A 121 -39.80 13.49 6.97
C LEU A 121 -40.31 13.95 5.59
N CYS A 122 -39.69 13.46 4.52
CA CYS A 122 -39.98 13.82 3.14
C CYS A 122 -41.08 12.98 2.49
N ASN A 123 -41.93 12.26 3.25
CA ASN A 123 -43.01 11.39 2.77
C ASN A 123 -44.02 12.01 1.74
N GLY A 124 -43.87 13.28 1.34
CA GLY A 124 -44.56 13.92 0.20
C GLY A 124 -43.74 14.18 -1.08
N ASN A 125 -42.40 14.12 -1.05
CA ASN A 125 -41.51 14.60 -2.14
C ASN A 125 -40.54 13.54 -2.72
N GLY A 126 -40.81 12.24 -2.53
CA GLY A 126 -40.04 11.14 -3.13
C GLY A 126 -38.76 10.75 -2.36
N PRO A 127 -38.20 9.54 -2.59
CA PRO A 127 -37.09 9.01 -1.81
C PRO A 127 -35.76 9.68 -2.16
N LEU A 128 -35.08 10.23 -1.16
CA LEU A 128 -33.70 10.74 -1.21
C LEU A 128 -32.72 9.56 -1.06
N ARG A 129 -31.74 9.48 -1.97
CA ARG A 129 -30.66 8.48 -1.97
C ARG A 129 -29.32 9.21 -1.92
N ILE A 130 -28.58 9.08 -0.82
CA ILE A 130 -27.25 9.69 -0.69
C ILE A 130 -26.21 8.81 -1.38
N PHE A 131 -26.43 7.48 -1.39
CA PHE A 131 -25.59 6.52 -2.08
C PHE A 131 -26.29 5.91 -3.30
N PRO A 132 -25.58 5.77 -4.45
CA PRO A 132 -26.04 4.93 -5.53
C PRO A 132 -26.10 3.46 -5.08
N ALA A 133 -27.02 2.68 -5.64
CA ALA A 133 -27.06 1.24 -5.40
C ALA A 133 -25.80 0.57 -5.98
N GLY A 134 -24.92 0.04 -5.12
CA GLY A 134 -23.75 -0.73 -5.55
C GLY A 134 -22.39 -0.33 -4.95
N MET A 135 -22.35 0.39 -3.82
CA MET A 135 -21.18 0.37 -2.93
C MET A 135 -21.22 -0.83 -2.00
#